data_AF-A0A965CUG3-F1
#
_entry.id   AF-A0A965CUG3-F1
#
_cell.length_a   1.000
_cell.length_b   1.000
_cell.length_c   1.000
_cell.angle_alpha   90.00
_cell.angle_beta   90.00
_cell.angle_gamma   90.00
#
_symmetry.space_group_name_H-M   'P 1'
#
loop_
_entity.id
_entity.type
_entity.pdbx_description
1 polymer ?
#
loop_
_entity_poly.entity_id
_entity_poly.type
_entity_poly.pdbx_seq_one_letter_code
_entity_poly.pdbx_strand_id
1 'polypeptide(L)'
;MARSRVCTLAIRSCRPLFTSDRLNFRALEGQESVGHLQDPTSKFLIIDGQHRLAALRFYLAEHPDEAKSIDVPCVIFDGRSEDFAAEMFVIINSTPTRINKSHLVDLYERVSWADPDRRFAARLVDSLYSESDSPLRYRVNRLGGRSQKDKWILQAELFNELYRWVRADWKKIKQASNSYREAEKYYDVARDFLKAAHKAWGDTWANDAYMTTKPVTIKAMIRVCADLAREDADPADGRQKRWEQRLSVWADQQKAFKVEGFYERFPAKGEVERVARIHRDLAKIAGIEVRSTAKAEK
;
A
#
# COMPACT_ATOMS: atom_id res chain seq x y z
N MET A 1 19.27 -38.11 -17.84
CA MET A 1 18.74 -36.75 -18.08
C MET A 1 17.23 -36.78 -17.92
N ALA A 2 16.71 -36.51 -16.71
CA ALA A 2 15.28 -36.39 -16.47
C ALA A 2 14.85 -34.97 -16.86
N ARG A 3 14.10 -34.83 -17.96
CA ARG A 3 13.46 -33.55 -18.31
C ARG A 3 12.30 -33.34 -17.34
N SER A 4 12.54 -32.57 -16.28
CA SER A 4 11.44 -31.92 -15.58
C SER A 4 10.80 -30.95 -16.56
N ARG A 5 9.54 -31.17 -16.94
CA ARG A 5 8.74 -30.10 -17.55
C ARG A 5 8.27 -29.21 -16.40
N VAL A 6 9.20 -28.39 -15.90
CA VAL A 6 8.86 -27.26 -15.05
C VAL A 6 8.22 -26.24 -15.97
N CYS A 7 6.89 -26.13 -15.93
CA CYS A 7 6.25 -24.89 -16.36
C CYS A 7 6.54 -23.88 -15.25
N THR A 8 7.65 -23.16 -15.40
CA THR A 8 8.06 -22.08 -14.51
C THR A 8 7.07 -20.93 -14.65
N LEU A 9 5.99 -20.98 -13.92
CA LEU A 9 5.25 -19.78 -13.54
C LEU A 9 4.50 -20.09 -12.26
N ALA A 10 4.91 -19.45 -11.17
CA ALA A 10 4.13 -19.37 -9.94
C ALA A 10 2.83 -18.60 -10.24
N ILE A 11 1.88 -19.27 -10.90
CA ILE A 11 0.54 -18.77 -11.12
C ILE A 11 -0.20 -19.01 -9.81
N ARG A 12 -0.46 -17.93 -9.08
CA ARG A 12 -1.21 -17.89 -7.80
C ARG A 12 -2.64 -18.45 -7.85
N SER A 13 -3.03 -19.02 -8.99
CA SER A 13 -4.35 -19.57 -9.29
C SER A 13 -4.33 -21.07 -9.61
N CYS A 14 -3.16 -21.68 -9.81
CA CYS A 14 -3.06 -23.10 -10.16
C CYS A 14 -3.16 -23.98 -8.91
N ARG A 15 -3.89 -25.10 -8.98
CA ARG A 15 -4.05 -26.03 -7.85
C ARG A 15 -2.98 -27.12 -7.90
N PRO A 16 -2.04 -27.18 -6.95
CA PRO A 16 -1.03 -28.23 -6.92
C PRO A 16 -1.63 -29.54 -6.42
N LEU A 17 -1.48 -30.59 -7.23
CA LEU A 17 -1.89 -31.96 -6.97
C LEU A 17 -0.66 -32.87 -6.89
N PHE A 18 -0.77 -33.95 -6.13
CA PHE A 18 0.28 -34.93 -5.93
C PHE A 18 -0.22 -36.34 -6.22
N THR A 19 0.63 -37.17 -6.81
CA THR A 19 0.47 -38.63 -6.86
C THR A 19 1.83 -39.31 -6.73
N SER A 20 1.84 -40.48 -6.08
CA SER A 20 3.02 -41.35 -6.03
C SER A 20 3.27 -42.08 -7.34
N ASP A 21 2.25 -42.18 -8.20
CA ASP A 21 2.37 -42.79 -9.52
C ASP A 21 3.16 -41.87 -10.46
N ARG A 22 3.96 -42.46 -11.35
CA ARG A 22 4.58 -41.73 -12.45
C ARG A 22 3.63 -41.73 -13.64
N LEU A 23 3.25 -40.55 -14.10
CA LEU A 23 2.24 -40.39 -15.16
C LEU A 23 2.91 -40.27 -16.53
N ASN A 24 2.28 -40.86 -17.54
CA ASN A 24 2.72 -40.72 -18.92
C ASN A 24 1.97 -39.57 -19.61
N PHE A 25 2.73 -38.66 -20.20
CA PHE A 25 2.19 -37.58 -21.03
C PHE A 25 2.35 -37.92 -22.51
N ARG A 26 1.25 -37.89 -23.24
CA ARG A 26 1.23 -38.06 -24.70
C ARG A 26 0.87 -36.74 -25.37
N ALA A 27 1.85 -36.13 -26.03
CA ALA A 27 1.67 -34.93 -26.83
C ALA A 27 0.67 -35.16 -27.98
N LEU A 28 -0.09 -34.12 -28.33
CA LEU A 28 -0.88 -34.08 -29.57
C LEU A 28 0.04 -33.87 -30.78
N GLU A 29 -0.38 -34.34 -31.95
CA GLU A 29 0.41 -34.18 -33.17
C GLU A 29 0.70 -32.69 -33.46
N GLY A 30 1.98 -32.36 -33.65
CA GLY A 30 2.44 -31.00 -33.93
C GLY A 30 2.55 -30.06 -32.72
N GLN A 31 2.21 -30.50 -31.50
CA GLN A 31 2.32 -29.68 -30.28
C GLN A 31 3.11 -30.40 -29.18
N GLU A 32 4.31 -29.92 -28.86
CA GLU A 32 5.14 -30.59 -27.85
C GLU A 32 4.60 -30.45 -26.42
N SER A 33 3.88 -29.36 -26.10
CA SER A 33 3.49 -28.97 -24.74
C SER A 33 2.02 -29.23 -24.39
N VAL A 34 1.20 -29.60 -25.37
CA VAL A 34 -0.24 -29.86 -25.20
C VAL A 34 -0.51 -31.32 -25.54
N GLY A 35 -1.27 -32.01 -24.70
CA GLY A 35 -1.39 -33.46 -24.78
C GLY A 35 -2.31 -34.04 -23.73
N HIS A 36 -2.49 -35.36 -23.81
CA HIS A 36 -3.23 -36.13 -22.83
C HIS A 36 -2.28 -36.65 -21.76
N LEU A 37 -2.64 -36.42 -20.50
CA LEU A 37 -1.96 -37.00 -19.36
C LEU A 37 -2.72 -38.25 -18.92
N GLN A 38 -2.00 -39.33 -18.65
CA GLN A 38 -2.57 -40.56 -18.12
C GLN A 38 -3.19 -40.32 -16.72
N ASP A 39 -4.34 -40.93 -16.46
CA ASP A 39 -4.93 -40.96 -15.12
C ASP A 39 -4.09 -41.83 -14.16
N PRO A 40 -3.87 -41.38 -12.91
CA PRO A 40 -3.17 -42.17 -11.91
C PRO A 40 -3.97 -43.41 -11.52
N THR A 41 -3.29 -44.44 -11.02
CA THR A 41 -3.94 -45.62 -10.42
C THR A 41 -4.36 -45.32 -8.98
N SER A 42 -3.56 -44.51 -8.29
CA SER A 42 -3.80 -43.95 -6.97
C SER A 42 -4.60 -42.64 -7.04
N LYS A 43 -5.17 -42.21 -5.90
CA LYS A 43 -5.87 -40.92 -5.84
C LYS A 43 -4.87 -39.76 -5.84
N PHE A 44 -5.27 -38.63 -6.42
CA PHE A 44 -4.57 -37.38 -6.23
C PHE A 44 -4.74 -36.86 -4.79
N LEU A 45 -3.64 -36.39 -4.20
CA LEU A 45 -3.67 -35.57 -3.00
C LEU A 45 -3.61 -34.09 -3.38
N ILE A 46 -4.39 -33.26 -2.72
CA ILE A 46 -4.43 -31.81 -2.95
C ILE A 46 -3.44 -31.15 -2.01
N ILE A 47 -2.42 -30.49 -2.54
CA ILE A 47 -1.39 -29.79 -1.73
C ILE A 47 -1.92 -28.42 -1.28
N ASP A 48 -2.65 -27.71 -2.16
CA ASP A 48 -3.25 -26.40 -1.86
C ASP A 48 -4.50 -26.15 -2.72
N GLY A 49 -5.38 -25.26 -2.28
CA GLY A 49 -6.60 -24.89 -2.99
C GLY A 49 -7.83 -25.75 -2.64
N GLN A 50 -7.79 -26.51 -1.55
CA GLN A 50 -8.90 -27.35 -1.10
C GLN A 50 -10.23 -26.58 -0.93
N HIS A 51 -10.19 -25.37 -0.35
CA HIS A 51 -11.39 -24.53 -0.23
C HIS A 51 -11.92 -24.06 -1.59
N ARG A 52 -11.04 -23.81 -2.56
CA ARG A 52 -11.43 -23.42 -3.92
C ARG A 52 -12.06 -24.59 -4.67
N LEU A 53 -11.56 -25.82 -4.48
CA LEU A 53 -12.15 -27.01 -5.06
C LEU A 53 -13.49 -27.36 -4.40
N ALA A 54 -13.60 -27.21 -3.08
CA ALA A 54 -14.85 -27.39 -2.36
C ALA A 54 -15.91 -26.37 -2.83
N ALA A 55 -15.56 -25.08 -2.91
CA ALA A 55 -16.44 -24.04 -3.44
C ALA A 55 -16.87 -24.33 -4.88
N LEU A 56 -15.95 -24.75 -5.74
CA LEU A 56 -16.27 -25.16 -7.10
C LEU A 56 -17.23 -26.35 -7.11
N ARG A 57 -17.00 -27.36 -6.27
CA ARG A 57 -17.91 -28.52 -6.14
C ARG A 57 -19.32 -28.10 -5.74
N PHE A 58 -19.46 -27.15 -4.81
CA PHE A 58 -20.77 -26.60 -4.43
C PHE A 58 -21.40 -25.83 -5.60
N TYR A 59 -20.65 -24.96 -6.26
CA TYR A 59 -21.12 -24.19 -7.42
C TYR A 59 -21.64 -25.09 -8.54
N LEU A 60 -20.89 -26.15 -8.88
CA LEU A 60 -21.26 -27.12 -9.92
C LEU A 60 -22.48 -27.97 -9.54
N ALA A 61 -22.72 -28.19 -8.25
CA ALA A 61 -23.91 -28.88 -7.78
C ALA A 61 -25.17 -28.00 -7.92
N GLU A 62 -25.02 -26.68 -7.74
CA GLU A 62 -26.09 -25.69 -7.91
C GLU A 62 -26.34 -25.34 -9.39
N HIS A 63 -25.30 -25.41 -10.23
CA HIS A 63 -25.34 -25.04 -11.65
C HIS A 63 -24.81 -26.19 -12.54
N PRO A 64 -25.55 -27.29 -12.67
CA PRO A 64 -25.09 -28.50 -13.37
C PRO A 64 -24.83 -28.29 -14.86
N ASP A 65 -25.53 -27.35 -15.50
CA ASP A 65 -25.38 -27.05 -16.93
C ASP A 65 -24.03 -26.39 -17.26
N GLU A 66 -23.44 -25.68 -16.30
CA GLU A 66 -22.14 -25.00 -16.46
C GLU A 66 -20.94 -25.92 -16.18
N ALA A 67 -21.17 -27.11 -15.60
CA ALA A 67 -20.11 -28.02 -15.19
C ALA A 67 -19.25 -28.54 -16.33
N LYS A 68 -19.80 -28.61 -17.54
CA LYS A 68 -19.10 -29.12 -18.74
C LYS A 68 -18.17 -28.09 -19.37
N SER A 69 -18.27 -26.82 -18.99
CA SER A 69 -17.49 -25.71 -19.57
C SER A 69 -16.39 -25.18 -18.65
N ILE A 70 -16.27 -25.72 -17.44
CA ILE A 70 -15.32 -25.20 -16.44
C ILE A 70 -14.05 -26.07 -16.41
N ASP A 71 -12.96 -25.50 -16.90
CA ASP A 71 -11.62 -26.06 -16.78
C ASP A 71 -10.90 -25.50 -15.55
N VAL A 72 -10.25 -26.38 -14.79
CA VAL A 72 -9.46 -26.00 -13.62
C VAL A 72 -7.97 -26.17 -13.93
N PRO A 73 -7.17 -25.10 -13.92
CA PRO A 73 -5.73 -25.23 -14.08
C PRO A 73 -5.12 -25.92 -12.86
N CYS A 74 -4.43 -27.04 -13.11
CA CYS A 74 -3.76 -27.83 -12.09
C CYS A 74 -2.28 -28.05 -12.45
N VAL A 75 -1.42 -28.09 -11.44
CA VAL A 75 -0.03 -28.58 -11.56
C VAL A 75 0.03 -29.93 -10.86
N ILE A 76 0.50 -30.96 -11.54
CA ILE A 76 0.63 -32.31 -10.98
C ILE A 76 2.10 -32.61 -10.70
N PHE A 77 2.40 -33.03 -9.48
CA PHE A 77 3.68 -33.60 -9.08
C PHE A 77 3.55 -35.13 -9.05
N ASP A 78 4.17 -35.81 -10.01
CA ASP A 78 4.10 -37.26 -10.20
C ASP A 78 5.41 -37.97 -9.81
N GLY A 79 5.32 -39.24 -9.41
CA GLY A 79 6.47 -40.06 -9.01
C GLY A 79 7.31 -39.44 -7.89
N ARG A 80 6.66 -38.79 -6.92
CA ARG A 80 7.29 -38.18 -5.74
C ARG A 80 6.87 -38.91 -4.46
N SER A 81 7.65 -38.77 -3.39
CA SER A 81 7.34 -39.34 -2.08
C SER A 81 6.29 -38.50 -1.34
N GLU A 82 5.59 -39.12 -0.39
CA GLU A 82 4.64 -38.40 0.47
C GLU A 82 5.32 -37.31 1.32
N ASP A 83 6.57 -37.52 1.73
CA ASP A 83 7.38 -36.51 2.42
C ASP A 83 7.54 -35.21 1.61
N PHE A 84 7.67 -35.32 0.29
CA PHE A 84 7.72 -34.16 -0.60
C PHE A 84 6.39 -33.41 -0.64
N ALA A 85 5.26 -34.12 -0.64
CA ALA A 85 3.93 -33.51 -0.58
C ALA A 85 3.72 -32.78 0.76
N ALA A 86 4.16 -33.37 1.87
CA ALA A 86 4.11 -32.77 3.20
C ALA A 86 4.99 -31.52 3.29
N GLU A 87 6.22 -31.57 2.77
CA GLU A 87 7.11 -30.41 2.71
C GLU A 87 6.49 -29.27 1.89
N MET A 88 5.97 -29.57 0.70
CA MET A 88 5.29 -28.57 -0.14
C MET A 88 4.06 -27.97 0.55
N PHE A 89 3.25 -28.82 1.20
CA PHE A 89 2.09 -28.37 1.97
C PHE A 89 2.52 -27.40 3.07
N VAL A 90 3.56 -27.74 3.84
CA VAL A 90 4.11 -26.87 4.88
C VAL A 90 4.66 -25.58 4.28
N ILE A 91 5.47 -25.61 3.23
CA ILE A 91 6.06 -24.40 2.62
C ILE A 91 4.97 -23.44 2.12
N ILE A 92 3.97 -23.96 1.39
CA ILE A 92 2.89 -23.16 0.81
C ILE A 92 1.99 -22.55 1.89
N ASN A 93 1.66 -23.33 2.94
CA ASN A 93 0.74 -22.89 3.99
C ASN A 93 1.42 -22.16 5.17
N SER A 94 2.73 -22.35 5.39
CA SER A 94 3.47 -21.75 6.51
C SER A 94 3.83 -20.28 6.29
N THR A 95 3.96 -19.85 5.03
CA THR A 95 4.25 -18.44 4.70
C THR A 95 3.27 -17.93 3.65
N PRO A 96 1.99 -17.70 4.01
CA PRO A 96 1.15 -16.84 3.20
C PRO A 96 1.88 -15.50 3.09
N THR A 97 2.45 -15.21 1.91
CA THR A 97 3.22 -13.99 1.71
C THR A 97 2.21 -12.85 1.71
N ARG A 98 1.97 -12.27 2.89
CA ARG A 98 1.09 -11.13 3.08
C ARG A 98 1.51 -10.07 2.05
N ILE A 99 0.59 -9.70 1.16
CA ILE A 99 0.86 -8.68 0.15
C ILE A 99 1.34 -7.43 0.87
N ASN A 100 2.47 -6.88 0.44
CA ASN A 100 3.02 -5.66 1.03
C ASN A 100 1.95 -4.56 0.97
N LYS A 101 1.70 -3.86 2.09
CA LYS A 101 0.68 -2.81 2.15
C LYS A 101 0.93 -1.70 1.12
N SER A 102 2.18 -1.41 0.79
CA SER A 102 2.49 -0.43 -0.26
C SER A 102 2.00 -0.93 -1.62
N HIS A 103 2.18 -2.21 -1.96
CA HIS A 103 1.64 -2.78 -3.22
C HIS A 103 0.11 -2.78 -3.25
N LEU A 104 -0.56 -2.92 -2.11
CA LEU A 104 -2.03 -2.77 -2.07
C LEU A 104 -2.48 -1.36 -2.46
N VAL A 105 -1.71 -0.33 -2.10
CA VAL A 105 -2.02 1.05 -2.49
C VAL A 105 -1.97 1.22 -4.00
N ASP A 106 -0.98 0.63 -4.68
CA ASP A 106 -0.87 0.67 -6.15
C ASP A 106 -2.05 -0.05 -6.83
N LEU A 107 -2.61 -1.06 -6.18
CA LEU A 107 -3.78 -1.79 -6.70
C LEU A 107 -5.07 -0.98 -6.57
N TYR A 108 -5.22 -0.10 -5.57
CA TYR A 108 -6.45 0.69 -5.43
C TYR A 108 -6.75 1.59 -6.63
N GLU A 109 -5.73 1.99 -7.40
CA GLU A 109 -5.95 2.78 -8.63
C GLU A 109 -6.57 1.98 -9.77
N ARG A 110 -6.22 0.69 -9.85
CA ARG A 110 -6.54 -0.17 -11.01
C ARG A 110 -7.76 -1.04 -10.79
N VAL A 111 -8.21 -1.17 -9.55
CA VAL A 111 -9.21 -2.15 -9.18
C VAL A 111 -10.58 -1.49 -9.01
N SER A 112 -11.55 -1.96 -9.79
CA SER A 112 -12.90 -1.38 -9.88
C SER A 112 -13.68 -1.44 -8.56
N TRP A 113 -13.41 -2.44 -7.70
CA TRP A 113 -14.09 -2.64 -6.42
C TRP A 113 -13.52 -1.81 -5.25
N ALA A 114 -12.40 -1.11 -5.42
CA ALA A 114 -11.84 -0.29 -4.35
C ALA A 114 -12.81 0.85 -3.97
N ASP A 115 -13.05 1.02 -2.66
CA ASP A 115 -13.85 2.12 -2.14
C ASP A 115 -13.38 3.45 -2.76
N PRO A 116 -14.30 4.32 -3.24
CA PRO A 116 -13.89 5.51 -3.99
C PRO A 116 -13.00 6.49 -3.19
N ASP A 117 -13.10 6.50 -1.86
CA ASP A 117 -12.27 7.31 -0.95
C ASP A 117 -10.82 6.82 -0.88
N ARG A 118 -10.61 5.49 -0.84
CA ARG A 118 -9.27 4.89 -0.91
C ARG A 118 -8.62 5.16 -2.25
N ARG A 119 -9.38 5.07 -3.34
CA ARG A 119 -8.89 5.39 -4.69
C ARG A 119 -8.46 6.85 -4.79
N PHE A 120 -9.25 7.76 -4.21
CA PHE A 120 -8.90 9.17 -4.14
C PHE A 120 -7.60 9.41 -3.36
N ALA A 121 -7.46 8.82 -2.17
CA ALA A 121 -6.24 8.93 -1.38
C ALA A 121 -5.01 8.31 -2.07
N ALA A 122 -5.18 7.18 -2.77
CA ALA A 122 -4.10 6.55 -3.54
C ALA A 122 -3.59 7.47 -4.66
N ARG A 123 -4.50 8.14 -5.38
CA ARG A 123 -4.13 9.13 -6.41
C ARG A 123 -3.34 10.30 -5.83
N LEU A 124 -3.71 10.82 -4.67
CA LEU A 124 -2.94 11.89 -4.01
C LEU A 124 -1.51 11.45 -3.68
N VAL A 125 -1.33 10.19 -3.25
CA VAL A 125 -0.01 9.63 -2.97
C VAL A 125 0.81 9.54 -4.26
N ASP A 126 0.20 9.12 -5.36
CA ASP A 126 0.87 9.06 -6.67
C ASP A 126 1.27 10.45 -7.15
N SER A 127 0.38 11.45 -7.11
CA SER A 127 0.70 12.83 -7.47
C SER A 127 1.83 13.41 -6.62
N LEU A 128 1.81 13.19 -5.30
CA LEU A 128 2.91 13.63 -4.42
C LEU A 128 4.25 12.94 -4.73
N TYR A 129 4.22 11.75 -5.33
CA TYR A 129 5.41 11.01 -5.72
C TYR A 129 5.93 11.39 -7.12
N SER A 130 5.05 11.63 -8.09
CA SER A 130 5.36 11.75 -9.52
C SER A 130 5.58 13.19 -9.98
N GLU A 131 4.77 14.13 -9.47
CA GLU A 131 4.73 15.51 -9.94
C GLU A 131 6.05 16.27 -9.68
N SER A 132 6.49 17.05 -10.68
CA SER A 132 7.80 17.72 -10.66
C SER A 132 7.92 18.78 -9.56
N ASP A 133 6.82 19.38 -9.16
CA ASP A 133 6.75 20.47 -8.21
C ASP A 133 6.46 20.00 -6.76
N SER A 134 6.35 18.69 -6.54
CA SER A 134 6.18 18.09 -5.23
C SER A 134 7.50 18.02 -4.45
N PRO A 135 7.57 18.52 -3.21
CA PRO A 135 8.72 18.31 -2.32
C PRO A 135 8.97 16.84 -1.95
N LEU A 136 8.00 15.94 -2.16
CA LEU A 136 8.12 14.50 -1.92
C LEU A 136 8.43 13.69 -3.18
N ARG A 137 8.71 14.36 -4.32
CA ARG A 137 8.99 13.71 -5.59
C ARG A 137 10.09 12.68 -5.46
N TYR A 138 9.79 11.43 -5.83
CA TYR A 138 10.67 10.27 -5.69
C TYR A 138 11.17 9.96 -4.27
N ARG A 139 10.65 10.62 -3.23
CA ARG A 139 10.99 10.37 -1.81
C ARG A 139 10.07 9.35 -1.14
N VAL A 140 8.99 8.94 -1.79
CA VAL A 140 8.07 7.89 -1.30
C VAL A 140 8.58 6.50 -1.71
N ASN A 141 8.61 5.55 -0.78
CA ASN A 141 8.98 4.16 -1.02
C ASN A 141 7.76 3.30 -1.36
N ARG A 142 7.59 2.99 -2.66
CA ARG A 142 6.48 2.17 -3.20
C ARG A 142 6.69 0.67 -3.04
N LEU A 143 7.93 0.19 -3.05
CA LEU A 143 8.27 -1.24 -3.00
C LEU A 143 8.17 -1.84 -1.59
N GLY A 144 8.08 -0.99 -0.57
CA GLY A 144 7.87 -1.39 0.82
C GLY A 144 8.99 -2.24 1.45
N GLY A 145 10.16 -2.34 0.79
CA GLY A 145 11.40 -2.95 1.30
C GLY A 145 12.50 -1.91 1.57
N ARG A 146 13.71 -2.35 1.95
CA ARG A 146 14.88 -1.46 2.17
C ARG A 146 15.35 -0.87 0.83
N SER A 147 14.85 0.31 0.48
CA SER A 147 15.36 1.10 -0.66
C SER A 147 16.77 1.60 -0.34
N GLN A 148 17.71 1.39 -1.26
CA GLN A 148 19.14 1.65 -1.09
C GLN A 148 19.56 3.12 -1.14
N LYS A 149 18.64 4.09 -1.28
CA LYS A 149 18.89 5.55 -1.07
C LYS A 149 17.60 6.37 -1.07
N ASP A 150 17.64 7.48 -0.33
CA ASP A 150 16.83 8.70 -0.47
C ASP A 150 15.30 8.60 -0.36
N LYS A 151 14.78 7.57 0.33
CA LYS A 151 13.35 7.46 0.66
C LYS A 151 13.07 7.94 2.08
N TRP A 152 12.06 8.78 2.20
CA TRP A 152 11.70 9.46 3.44
C TRP A 152 10.51 8.82 4.16
N ILE A 153 9.56 8.24 3.41
CA ILE A 153 8.34 7.66 3.96
C ILE A 153 7.87 6.48 3.11
N LEU A 154 7.27 5.46 3.74
CA LEU A 154 6.63 4.36 3.01
C LEU A 154 5.32 4.83 2.37
N GLN A 155 5.00 4.31 1.18
CA GLN A 155 3.74 4.59 0.50
C GLN A 155 2.52 4.30 1.38
N ALA A 156 2.51 3.17 2.08
CA ALA A 156 1.42 2.82 2.99
C ALA A 156 1.25 3.81 4.15
N GLU A 157 2.35 4.38 4.66
CA GLU A 157 2.30 5.35 5.76
C GLU A 157 1.75 6.69 5.31
N LEU A 158 2.23 7.20 4.18
CA LEU A 158 1.71 8.43 3.58
C LEU A 158 0.23 8.27 3.20
N PHE A 159 -0.12 7.13 2.59
CA PHE A 159 -1.50 6.78 2.27
C PHE A 159 -2.40 6.84 3.50
N ASN A 160 -1.99 6.25 4.63
CA ASN A 160 -2.84 6.24 5.83
C ASN A 160 -3.14 7.65 6.37
N GLU A 161 -2.16 8.56 6.30
CA GLU A 161 -2.36 9.95 6.75
C GLU A 161 -3.26 10.73 5.79
N LEU A 162 -3.04 10.62 4.48
CA LEU A 162 -3.89 11.26 3.48
C LEU A 162 -5.30 10.67 3.47
N TYR A 163 -5.43 9.35 3.59
CA TYR A 163 -6.72 8.67 3.68
C TYR A 163 -7.50 9.10 4.93
N ARG A 164 -6.83 9.33 6.06
CA ARG A 164 -7.49 9.88 7.26
C ARG A 164 -8.11 11.25 6.97
N TRP A 165 -7.38 12.12 6.26
CA TRP A 165 -7.88 13.44 5.85
C TRP A 165 -9.03 13.32 4.85
N VAL A 166 -8.84 12.56 3.77
CA VAL A 166 -9.86 12.32 2.74
C VAL A 166 -11.14 11.74 3.35
N ARG A 167 -11.03 10.77 4.26
CA ARG A 167 -12.18 10.17 4.94
C ARG A 167 -12.95 11.18 5.78
N ALA A 168 -12.25 12.11 6.44
CA ALA A 168 -12.90 13.16 7.23
C ALA A 168 -13.71 14.13 6.36
N ASP A 169 -13.23 14.40 5.14
CA ASP A 169 -13.85 15.32 4.18
C ASP A 169 -14.73 14.60 3.14
N TRP A 170 -14.86 13.28 3.24
CA TRP A 170 -15.42 12.45 2.15
C TRP A 170 -16.83 12.85 1.74
N LYS A 171 -17.66 13.30 2.70
CA LYS A 171 -19.01 13.79 2.40
C LYS A 171 -18.98 14.97 1.43
N LYS A 172 -18.02 15.89 1.59
CA LYS A 172 -17.80 17.05 0.72
C LYS A 172 -17.21 16.62 -0.62
N ILE A 173 -16.18 15.77 -0.59
CA ILE A 173 -15.50 15.27 -1.81
C ILE A 173 -16.48 14.52 -2.71
N LYS A 174 -17.35 13.68 -2.13
CA LYS A 174 -18.35 12.90 -2.88
C LYS A 174 -19.41 13.79 -3.55
N GLN A 175 -19.71 14.96 -2.99
CA GLN A 175 -20.67 15.91 -3.56
C GLN A 175 -20.07 16.73 -4.71
N ALA A 176 -18.74 16.72 -4.88
CA ALA A 176 -18.09 17.42 -5.99
C ALA A 176 -18.49 16.77 -7.33
N SER A 177 -18.80 17.61 -8.31
CA SER A 177 -19.21 17.16 -9.65
C SER A 177 -18.09 16.43 -10.40
N ASN A 178 -16.83 16.76 -10.10
CA ASN A 178 -15.67 16.16 -10.74
C ASN A 178 -14.61 15.74 -9.71
N SER A 179 -14.55 14.43 -9.45
CA SER A 179 -13.58 13.84 -8.52
C SER A 179 -12.12 14.04 -8.94
N TYR A 180 -11.83 14.19 -10.23
CA TYR A 180 -10.47 14.42 -10.72
C TYR A 180 -9.99 15.82 -10.37
N ARG A 181 -10.82 16.83 -10.65
CA ARG A 181 -10.55 18.23 -10.28
C ARG A 181 -10.43 18.42 -8.76
N GLU A 182 -11.22 17.68 -8.00
CA GLU A 182 -11.12 17.69 -6.54
C GLU A 182 -9.79 17.07 -6.07
N ALA A 183 -9.32 15.99 -6.71
CA ALA A 183 -8.03 15.40 -6.40
C ALA A 183 -6.87 16.36 -6.71
N GLU A 184 -6.93 17.09 -7.83
CA GLU A 184 -5.96 18.17 -8.13
C GLU A 184 -5.98 19.26 -7.05
N LYS A 185 -7.16 19.69 -6.59
CA LYS A 185 -7.27 20.68 -5.51
C LYS A 185 -6.60 20.19 -4.23
N TYR A 186 -6.85 18.96 -3.81
CA TYR A 186 -6.23 18.39 -2.61
C TYR A 186 -4.71 18.19 -2.78
N TYR A 187 -4.26 17.83 -3.98
CA TYR A 187 -2.85 17.77 -4.32
C TYR A 187 -2.20 19.16 -4.20
N ASP A 188 -2.80 20.19 -4.81
CA ASP A 188 -2.29 21.57 -4.74
C ASP A 188 -2.18 22.06 -3.29
N VAL A 189 -3.18 21.75 -2.46
CA VAL A 189 -3.15 22.07 -1.02
C VAL A 189 -1.96 21.39 -0.34
N ALA A 190 -1.81 20.07 -0.50
CA ALA A 190 -0.73 19.31 0.10
C ALA A 190 0.65 19.78 -0.40
N ARG A 191 0.77 20.06 -1.69
CA ARG A 191 1.99 20.57 -2.32
C ARG A 191 2.38 21.92 -1.74
N ASP A 192 1.46 22.88 -1.71
CA ASP A 192 1.74 24.23 -1.24
C ASP A 192 2.14 24.24 0.23
N PHE A 193 1.50 23.39 1.05
CA PHE A 193 1.90 23.16 2.42
C PHE A 193 3.33 22.63 2.53
N LEU A 194 3.68 21.60 1.77
CA LEU A 194 5.00 21.00 1.82
C LEU A 194 6.08 21.97 1.32
N LYS A 195 5.77 22.82 0.35
CA LYS A 195 6.67 23.91 -0.10
C LYS A 195 6.88 24.94 1.01
N ALA A 196 5.81 25.35 1.69
CA ALA A 196 5.88 26.26 2.83
C ALA A 196 6.69 25.65 3.99
N ALA A 197 6.45 24.38 4.30
CA ALA A 197 7.20 23.63 5.32
C ALA A 197 8.68 23.52 4.95
N HIS A 198 9.01 23.18 3.70
CA HIS A 198 10.39 23.14 3.20
C HIS A 198 11.10 24.47 3.46
N LYS A 199 10.46 25.59 3.14
CA LYS A 199 11.03 26.92 3.39
C LYS A 199 11.21 27.23 4.88
N ALA A 200 10.25 26.84 5.72
CA ALA A 200 10.32 27.04 7.17
C ALA A 200 11.45 26.20 7.83
N TRP A 201 11.67 24.97 7.35
CA TRP A 201 12.74 24.10 7.85
C TRP A 201 14.12 24.48 7.30
N GLY A 202 14.21 25.17 6.16
CA GLY A 202 15.47 25.64 5.58
C GLY A 202 16.51 24.53 5.45
N ASP A 203 17.74 24.78 5.92
CA ASP A 203 18.89 23.87 5.81
C ASP A 203 18.73 22.54 6.57
N THR A 204 17.70 22.43 7.42
CA THR A 204 17.39 21.17 8.11
C THR A 204 16.52 20.25 7.29
N TRP A 205 15.89 20.74 6.21
CA TRP A 205 15.14 19.88 5.29
C TRP A 205 16.08 18.95 4.54
N ALA A 206 15.69 17.67 4.40
CA ALA A 206 16.50 16.63 3.77
C ALA A 206 17.90 16.41 4.38
N ASN A 207 18.19 16.99 5.54
CA ASN A 207 19.47 16.84 6.23
C ASN A 207 19.44 15.65 7.19
N ASP A 208 20.36 14.70 7.02
CA ASP A 208 20.39 13.48 7.82
C ASP A 208 20.74 13.69 9.30
N ALA A 209 21.30 14.85 9.66
CA ALA A 209 21.48 15.23 11.06
C ALA A 209 20.15 15.62 11.75
N TYR A 210 19.05 15.70 10.99
CA TYR A 210 17.74 16.13 11.47
C TYR A 210 16.63 15.13 11.12
N MET A 211 15.56 15.18 11.91
CA MET A 211 14.38 14.33 11.81
C MET A 211 13.27 14.94 10.94
N THR A 212 13.49 16.11 10.34
CA THR A 212 12.49 16.91 9.58
C THR A 212 11.82 16.14 8.44
N THR A 213 12.58 15.33 7.71
CA THR A 213 12.12 14.53 6.56
C THR A 213 12.00 13.04 6.90
N LYS A 214 12.07 12.66 8.18
CA LYS A 214 11.86 11.27 8.59
C LYS A 214 10.35 10.97 8.70
N PRO A 215 9.92 9.68 8.62
CA PRO A 215 8.51 9.33 8.53
C PRO A 215 7.62 9.94 9.61
N VAL A 216 8.11 9.98 10.87
CA VAL A 216 7.37 10.52 12.01
C VAL A 216 7.00 11.99 11.84
N THR A 217 7.91 12.79 11.28
CA THR A 217 7.71 14.23 11.09
C THR A 217 6.87 14.51 9.86
N ILE A 218 7.09 13.78 8.76
CA ILE A 218 6.24 13.90 7.56
C ILE A 218 4.79 13.57 7.89
N LYS A 219 4.53 12.46 8.61
CA LYS A 219 3.17 12.12 9.04
C LYS A 219 2.54 13.21 9.89
N ALA A 220 3.29 13.80 10.83
CA ALA A 220 2.80 14.90 11.64
C ALA A 220 2.51 16.15 10.80
N MET A 221 3.38 16.49 9.85
CA MET A 221 3.20 17.60 8.91
C MET A 221 1.95 17.42 8.04
N ILE A 222 1.65 16.21 7.55
CA ILE A 222 0.41 15.95 6.80
C ILE A 222 -0.84 16.17 7.67
N ARG A 223 -0.78 15.85 8.97
CA ARG A 223 -1.89 16.17 9.89
C ARG A 223 -2.06 17.67 10.10
N VAL A 224 -0.95 18.40 10.28
CA VAL A 224 -1.00 19.87 10.35
C VAL A 224 -1.55 20.45 9.05
N CYS A 225 -1.15 19.93 7.89
CA CYS A 225 -1.68 20.33 6.59
C CYS A 225 -3.20 20.19 6.53
N ALA A 226 -3.74 19.05 7.01
CA ALA A 226 -5.18 18.81 7.01
C ALA A 226 -5.95 19.77 7.96
N ASP A 227 -5.33 20.18 9.07
CA ASP A 227 -5.92 21.16 9.97
C ASP A 227 -5.85 22.58 9.38
N LEU A 228 -4.69 22.99 8.86
CA LEU A 228 -4.52 24.30 8.22
C LEU A 228 -5.37 24.45 6.96
N ALA A 229 -5.54 23.39 6.17
CA ALA A 229 -6.41 23.40 5.01
C ALA A 229 -7.88 23.64 5.37
N ARG A 230 -8.30 23.26 6.59
CA ARG A 230 -9.66 23.53 7.07
C ARG A 230 -9.87 25.01 7.39
N GLU A 231 -8.82 25.68 7.85
CA GLU A 231 -8.83 27.08 8.26
C GLU A 231 -8.59 28.04 7.08
N ASP A 232 -7.63 27.75 6.20
CA ASP A 232 -7.09 28.71 5.21
C ASP A 232 -6.68 28.04 3.87
N ALA A 233 -7.40 27.02 3.38
CA ALA A 233 -7.11 26.44 2.06
C ALA A 233 -7.49 27.34 0.87
N ASP A 234 -8.41 28.28 1.06
CA ASP A 234 -8.95 29.15 0.02
C ASP A 234 -8.74 30.64 0.42
N PRO A 235 -8.42 31.54 -0.52
CA PRO A 235 -8.22 31.30 -1.95
C PRO A 235 -6.91 30.55 -2.24
N ALA A 236 -6.87 29.80 -3.34
CA ALA A 236 -5.66 29.11 -3.79
C ALA A 236 -4.52 30.11 -4.12
N ASP A 237 -4.88 31.26 -4.68
CA ASP A 237 -3.92 32.33 -4.97
C ASP A 237 -3.26 32.83 -3.69
N GLY A 238 -1.92 32.87 -3.72
CA GLY A 238 -1.12 33.31 -2.58
C GLY A 238 -1.10 32.36 -1.38
N ARG A 239 -1.77 31.20 -1.43
CA ARG A 239 -1.84 30.23 -0.32
C ARG A 239 -0.46 29.85 0.18
N GLN A 240 0.44 29.47 -0.72
CA GLN A 240 1.82 29.12 -0.37
C GLN A 240 2.50 30.24 0.44
N LYS A 241 2.38 31.51 0.02
CA LYS A 241 3.01 32.65 0.73
C LYS A 241 2.39 32.88 2.12
N ARG A 242 1.07 32.78 2.25
CA ARG A 242 0.39 32.88 3.56
C ARG A 242 0.87 31.79 4.50
N TRP A 243 0.96 30.56 3.99
CA TRP A 243 1.40 29.40 4.77
C TRP A 243 2.90 29.45 5.09
N GLU A 244 3.74 29.98 4.20
CA GLU A 244 5.15 30.25 4.50
C GLU A 244 5.31 31.20 5.69
N GLN A 245 4.55 32.29 5.71
CA GLN A 245 4.54 33.22 6.85
C GLN A 245 4.05 32.52 8.12
N ARG A 246 2.95 31.77 8.03
CA ARG A 246 2.36 31.07 9.18
C ARG A 246 3.29 30.01 9.77
N LEU A 247 3.99 29.24 8.93
CA LEU A 247 4.89 28.16 9.35
C LEU A 247 6.30 28.63 9.68
N SER A 248 6.67 29.89 9.40
CA SER A 248 8.02 30.43 9.63
C SER A 248 8.56 30.22 11.05
N VAL A 249 7.68 30.22 12.04
CA VAL A 249 7.97 29.94 13.46
C VAL A 249 8.54 28.53 13.71
N TRP A 250 8.42 27.61 12.75
CA TRP A 250 9.07 26.29 12.84
C TRP A 250 10.60 26.37 12.74
N ALA A 251 11.15 27.46 12.18
CA ALA A 251 12.59 27.68 12.13
C ALA A 251 13.22 27.65 13.53
N ASP A 252 12.51 28.17 14.54
CA ASP A 252 12.98 28.18 15.93
C ASP A 252 13.04 26.77 16.56
N GLN A 253 12.32 25.80 15.97
CA GLN A 253 12.26 24.42 16.44
C GLN A 253 13.31 23.50 15.83
N GLN A 254 14.10 23.97 14.87
CA GLN A 254 15.10 23.16 14.16
C GLN A 254 16.02 22.37 15.10
N LYS A 255 16.46 22.97 16.21
CA LYS A 255 17.31 22.31 17.22
C LYS A 255 16.63 21.11 17.89
N ALA A 256 15.31 21.18 18.13
CA ALA A 256 14.56 20.09 18.73
C ALA A 256 14.51 18.86 17.81
N PHE A 257 14.59 19.07 16.49
CA PHE A 257 14.54 18.03 15.48
C PHE A 257 15.91 17.44 15.12
N LYS A 258 17.02 17.81 15.79
CA LYS A 258 18.28 17.06 15.64
C LYS A 258 18.07 15.59 15.95
N VAL A 259 18.74 14.70 15.22
CA VAL A 259 18.66 13.24 15.45
C VAL A 259 19.08 12.89 16.87
N GLU A 260 20.19 13.45 17.33
CA GLU A 260 20.70 13.26 18.68
C GLU A 260 19.72 13.84 19.71
N GLY A 261 19.23 13.00 20.63
CA GLY A 261 18.29 13.41 21.68
C GLY A 261 16.83 13.59 21.22
N PHE A 262 16.49 13.22 19.98
CA PHE A 262 15.14 13.43 19.44
C PHE A 262 14.07 12.68 20.25
N TYR A 263 14.36 11.44 20.61
CA TYR A 263 13.41 10.55 21.28
C TYR A 263 13.16 10.99 22.74
N GLU A 264 14.15 11.63 23.35
CA GLU A 264 14.13 12.20 24.69
C GLU A 264 13.40 13.55 24.72
N ARG A 265 13.47 14.32 23.62
CA ARG A 265 12.68 15.57 23.46
C ARG A 265 11.23 15.30 23.06
N PHE A 266 10.98 14.22 22.31
CA PHE A 266 9.64 13.76 21.93
C PHE A 266 9.31 12.35 22.47
N PRO A 267 9.30 12.15 23.81
CA PRO A 267 8.99 10.85 24.39
C PRO A 267 7.54 10.47 24.13
N ALA A 268 7.36 9.18 23.84
CA ALA A 268 6.10 8.55 23.47
C ALA A 268 6.25 7.03 23.60
N LYS A 269 5.16 6.31 23.92
CA LYS A 269 5.13 4.84 24.04
C LYS A 269 5.28 4.13 22.69
N GLY A 270 5.04 4.85 21.60
CA GLY A 270 5.18 4.33 20.25
C GLY A 270 5.11 5.42 19.19
N GLU A 271 5.26 4.99 17.94
CA GLU A 271 5.32 5.92 16.82
C GLU A 271 4.04 6.73 16.63
N VAL A 272 2.87 6.12 16.79
CA VAL A 272 1.56 6.79 16.65
C VAL A 272 1.43 7.95 17.64
N GLU A 273 1.81 7.72 18.90
CA GLU A 273 1.78 8.74 19.95
C GLU A 273 2.82 9.83 19.68
N ARG A 274 4.01 9.47 19.18
CA ARG A 274 5.03 10.46 18.81
C ARG A 274 4.56 11.36 17.68
N VAL A 275 3.96 10.80 16.63
CA VAL A 275 3.38 11.57 15.53
C VAL A 275 2.29 12.51 16.06
N ALA A 276 1.41 12.04 16.95
CA ALA A 276 0.37 12.86 17.55
C ALA A 276 0.92 13.99 18.44
N ARG A 277 2.04 13.75 19.13
CA ARG A 277 2.74 14.78 19.90
C ARG A 277 3.35 15.83 18.97
N ILE A 278 4.16 15.42 17.99
CA ILE A 278 4.79 16.33 17.03
C ILE A 278 3.73 17.15 16.28
N HIS A 279 2.63 16.53 15.87
CA HIS A 279 1.49 17.21 15.24
C HIS A 279 0.94 18.33 16.13
N ARG A 280 0.63 18.03 17.40
CA ARG A 280 0.12 19.04 18.34
C ARG A 280 1.12 20.16 18.61
N ASP A 281 2.40 19.82 18.77
CA ASP A 281 3.45 20.80 19.05
C ASP A 281 3.64 21.75 17.86
N LEU A 282 3.77 21.20 16.63
CA LEU A 282 3.92 21.98 15.41
C LEU A 282 2.69 22.85 15.10
N ALA A 283 1.48 22.31 15.29
CA ALA A 283 0.24 23.06 15.10
C ALA A 283 0.11 24.19 16.12
N LYS A 284 0.36 23.91 17.41
CA LYS A 284 0.29 24.90 18.49
C LYS A 284 1.24 26.07 18.26
N ILE A 285 2.48 25.78 17.86
CA ILE A 285 3.49 26.82 17.61
C ILE A 285 3.10 27.69 16.41
N ALA A 286 2.54 27.08 15.36
CA ALA A 286 2.00 27.80 14.21
C ALA A 286 0.60 28.42 14.45
N GLY A 287 0.02 28.28 15.65
CA GLY A 287 -1.31 28.79 15.98
C GLY A 287 -2.44 28.16 15.14
N ILE A 288 -2.33 26.88 14.80
CA ILE A 288 -3.32 26.13 14.01
C ILE A 288 -4.19 25.31 14.97
N GLU A 289 -5.51 25.35 14.79
CA GLU A 289 -6.45 24.61 15.61
C GLU A 289 -6.48 23.12 15.23
N VAL A 290 -6.09 22.27 16.18
CA VAL A 290 -6.12 20.82 16.01
C VAL A 290 -7.51 20.29 16.32
N ARG A 291 -8.11 19.55 15.39
CA ARG A 291 -9.37 18.86 15.65
C ARG A 291 -9.15 17.72 16.66
N SER A 292 -9.79 17.78 17.82
CA SER A 292 -9.78 16.64 18.75
C SER A 292 -10.59 15.48 18.15
N THR A 293 -10.01 14.29 18.12
CA THR A 293 -10.66 13.06 17.62
C THR A 293 -11.82 12.59 18.50
N ALA A 294 -12.09 13.25 19.64
CA ALA A 294 -13.10 12.86 20.62
C ALA A 294 -14.56 12.99 20.15
N LYS A 295 -14.82 13.53 18.95
CA LYS A 295 -16.19 13.79 18.45
C LYS A 295 -16.60 13.00 17.20
N ALA A 296 -15.80 12.03 16.75
CA ALA A 296 -16.06 11.28 15.51
C ALA A 296 -16.67 9.88 15.72
N GLU A 297 -16.95 9.47 16.95
CA GLU A 297 -17.55 8.16 17.31
C GLU A 297 -18.98 8.28 17.87
N LYS A 298 -19.75 9.27 17.40
CA LYS A 298 -21.21 9.27 17.55
C LYS A 298 -21.87 9.26 16.17
#